data_AF-A0A1G5Q9Q7-F1
#
_entry.id   AF-A0A1G5Q9Q7-F1
#
_cell.length_a   1.000
_cell.length_b   1.000
_cell.length_c   1.000
_cell.angle_alpha   90.00
_cell.angle_beta   90.00
_cell.angle_gamma   90.00
#
_symmetry.space_group_name_H-M   'P 1'
#
loop_
_entity.id
_entity.type
_entity.pdbx_description
1 polymer ?
#
loop_
_entity_poly.entity_id
_entity_poly.type
_entity_poly.pdbx_seq_one_letter_code
_entity_poly.pdbx_strand_id
1 'polypeptide(L)'
;MENSLFFAKGVSFEDIVETQLIDGRNTFVKTITRSGHSTYRIVTVANCIPEAFERFWRPLQNAGCLFESGDFGFVLYSVDVPANADISLVYALLEEGERNGIWDFEEAHFGHSVI
;
A
#
# COMPACT_ATOMS: atom_id res chain seq x y z
N MET A 1 0.39 13.92 0.37
CA MET A 1 1.45 13.23 1.16
C MET A 1 2.36 12.50 0.17
N GLU A 2 3.68 12.54 0.33
CA GLU A 2 4.62 11.99 -0.67
C GLU A 2 5.20 10.60 -0.32
N ASN A 3 4.69 9.93 0.74
CA ASN A 3 5.14 8.59 1.11
C ASN A 3 3.94 7.64 1.33
N SER A 4 4.15 6.36 1.04
CA SER A 4 3.21 5.28 1.38
C SER A 4 3.39 4.87 2.85
N LEU A 5 2.40 5.14 3.69
CA LEU A 5 2.54 5.01 5.14
C LEU A 5 2.51 3.55 5.61
N PHE A 6 3.47 3.17 6.45
CA PHE A 6 3.57 1.82 7.01
C PHE A 6 2.56 1.53 8.14
N PHE A 7 2.15 2.54 8.92
CA PHE A 7 1.40 2.32 10.18
C PHE A 7 0.21 3.26 10.42
N ALA A 8 0.01 4.28 9.59
CA ALA A 8 -1.09 5.23 9.78
C ALA A 8 -2.35 4.75 9.04
N LYS A 9 -3.51 4.79 9.71
CA LYS A 9 -4.82 4.49 9.11
C LYS A 9 -5.49 5.79 8.67
N GLY A 10 -6.09 5.78 7.48
CA GLY A 10 -6.96 6.87 6.99
C GLY A 10 -6.27 7.98 6.18
N VAL A 11 -5.05 7.74 5.70
CA VAL A 11 -4.27 8.64 4.85
C VAL A 11 -3.48 7.83 3.81
N SER A 12 -3.52 8.26 2.55
CA SER A 12 -2.85 7.61 1.41
C SER A 12 -1.95 8.58 0.65
N PHE A 13 -1.15 8.04 -0.28
CA PHE A 13 -0.31 8.81 -1.18
C PHE A 13 -1.15 9.86 -1.93
N GLU A 14 -0.59 11.07 -2.10
CA GLU A 14 -1.26 12.27 -2.63
C GLU A 14 -2.46 12.85 -1.84
N ASP A 15 -2.81 12.30 -0.68
CA ASP A 15 -3.83 12.94 0.15
C ASP A 15 -3.41 14.36 0.57
N ILE A 16 -4.35 15.30 0.49
CA ILE A 16 -4.22 16.63 1.08
C ILE A 16 -4.73 16.53 2.51
N VAL A 17 -3.85 16.81 3.47
CA VAL A 17 -4.14 16.70 4.90
C VAL A 17 -4.04 18.06 5.57
N GLU A 18 -4.92 18.31 6.55
CA GLU A 18 -4.77 19.42 7.47
C GLU A 18 -3.82 19.01 8.58
N THR A 19 -2.85 19.89 8.86
CA THR A 19 -1.91 19.72 9.97
C THR A 19 -1.98 20.93 10.90
N GLN A 20 -1.83 20.69 12.19
CA GLN A 20 -1.68 21.74 13.19
C GLN A 20 -0.25 21.74 13.74
N LEU A 21 0.34 22.92 13.86
CA LEU A 21 1.66 23.07 14.47
C LEU A 21 1.53 22.98 16.00
N ILE A 22 2.05 21.90 16.58
CA ILE A 22 2.08 21.65 18.02
C ILE A 22 3.54 21.39 18.41
N ASP A 23 4.06 22.15 19.37
CA ASP A 23 5.45 22.04 19.85
C ASP A 23 6.51 22.04 18.73
N GLY A 24 6.28 22.87 17.70
CA GLY A 24 7.18 22.99 16.54
C GLY A 24 7.14 21.82 15.56
N ARG A 25 6.18 20.90 15.70
CA ARG A 25 5.96 19.76 14.79
C ARG A 25 4.57 19.85 14.15
N ASN A 26 4.51 19.57 12.85
CA ASN A 26 3.23 19.45 12.15
C ASN A 26 2.57 18.12 12.56
N THR A 27 1.45 18.21 13.26
CA THR A 27 0.64 17.07 13.70
C THR A 27 -0.57 16.92 12.78
N PHE A 28 -0.83 15.71 12.29
CA PHE A 28 -1.99 15.41 11.45
C PHE A 28 -3.31 15.67 12.19
N VAL A 29 -4.24 16.38 11.55
CA VAL A 29 -5.58 16.66 12.07
C VAL A 29 -6.63 15.82 11.34
N LYS A 30 -6.73 15.98 10.01
CA LYS A 30 -7.68 15.24 9.17
C LYS A 30 -7.31 15.30 7.68
N THR A 31 -7.88 14.40 6.88
CA THR A 31 -7.77 14.44 5.41
C THR A 31 -8.81 15.42 4.84
N ILE A 32 -8.36 16.34 3.99
CA ILE A 32 -9.18 17.38 3.32
C ILE A 32 -9.59 16.95 1.92
N THR A 33 -8.74 16.19 1.22
CA THR A 33 -9.06 15.61 -0.10
C THR A 33 -8.41 14.24 -0.18
N ARG A 34 -9.21 13.23 -0.55
CA ARG A 34 -8.73 11.87 -0.79
C ARG A 34 -8.23 11.76 -2.21
N SER A 35 -7.04 11.18 -2.41
CA SER A 35 -6.48 10.92 -3.74
C SER A 35 -7.25 9.84 -4.51
N GLY A 36 -7.99 8.99 -3.79
CA GLY A 36 -8.64 7.81 -4.33
C GLY A 36 -7.73 6.59 -4.41
N HIS A 37 -6.46 6.72 -4.01
CA HIS A 37 -5.53 5.61 -3.93
C HIS A 37 -5.96 4.64 -2.82
N SER A 38 -5.69 3.36 -3.03
CA SER A 38 -5.78 2.35 -1.97
C SER A 38 -4.38 1.99 -1.50
N THR A 39 -4.28 1.49 -0.27
CA THR A 39 -3.02 1.01 0.30
C THR A 39 -3.22 -0.40 0.85
N TYR A 40 -2.37 -1.32 0.37
CA TYR A 40 -2.28 -2.68 0.90
C TYR A 40 -0.92 -2.86 1.56
N ARG A 41 -0.82 -3.81 2.50
CA ARG A 41 0.44 -4.19 3.13
C ARG A 41 0.73 -5.65 2.83
N ILE A 42 1.95 -5.95 2.42
CA ILE A 42 2.43 -7.30 2.09
C ILE A 42 3.56 -7.65 3.06
N VAL A 43 3.51 -8.84 3.64
CA VAL A 43 4.61 -9.46 4.38
C VAL A 43 5.05 -10.72 3.65
N THR A 44 6.35 -10.83 3.33
CA THR A 44 6.87 -12.03 2.67
C THR A 44 6.99 -13.18 3.66
N VAL A 45 6.74 -14.40 3.18
CA VAL A 45 7.01 -15.60 3.98
C VAL A 45 8.53 -15.77 4.16
N ALA A 46 8.94 -16.36 5.30
CA ALA A 46 10.35 -16.39 5.73
C ALA A 46 11.37 -16.99 4.73
N ASN A 47 10.91 -17.78 3.75
CA ASN A 47 11.76 -18.41 2.73
C ASN A 47 11.41 -17.99 1.29
N CYS A 48 10.73 -16.85 1.13
CA CYS A 48 10.42 -16.32 -0.20
C CYS A 48 11.71 -15.92 -0.91
N ILE A 49 12.01 -16.56 -2.03
CA ILE A 49 13.17 -16.21 -2.86
C ILE A 49 12.85 -14.96 -3.71
N PRO A 50 13.84 -14.06 -3.95
CA PRO A 50 13.60 -12.82 -4.69
C PRO A 50 12.95 -13.03 -6.06
N GLU A 51 13.34 -14.07 -6.79
CA GLU A 51 12.79 -14.37 -8.12
C GLU A 51 11.31 -14.78 -8.06
N ALA A 52 10.91 -15.45 -6.97
CA ALA A 52 9.51 -15.79 -6.74
C ALA A 52 8.72 -14.52 -6.42
N PHE A 53 9.22 -13.66 -5.52
CA PHE A 53 8.58 -12.38 -5.24
C PHE A 53 8.38 -11.55 -6.52
N GLU A 54 9.45 -11.33 -7.29
CA GLU A 54 9.43 -10.53 -8.52
C GLU A 54 8.43 -11.07 -9.56
N ARG A 55 8.31 -12.40 -9.67
CA ARG A 55 7.34 -13.02 -10.58
C ARG A 55 5.90 -12.61 -10.29
N PHE A 56 5.52 -12.52 -9.01
CA PHE A 56 4.16 -12.14 -8.61
C PHE A 56 3.99 -10.63 -8.45
N TRP A 57 5.07 -9.90 -8.14
CA TRP A 57 5.04 -8.44 -8.06
C TRP A 57 4.90 -7.77 -9.43
N ARG A 58 5.54 -8.31 -10.47
CA ARG A 58 5.57 -7.67 -11.80
C ARG A 58 4.17 -7.40 -12.41
N PRO A 59 3.17 -8.27 -12.30
CA PRO A 59 1.78 -7.94 -12.67
C PRO A 59 1.19 -6.74 -11.91
N LEU A 60 1.44 -6.62 -10.61
CA LEU A 60 1.00 -5.47 -9.79
C LEU A 60 1.68 -4.19 -10.27
N GLN A 61 2.99 -4.25 -10.53
CA GLN A 61 3.73 -3.13 -11.11
C GLN A 61 3.19 -2.71 -12.48
N ASN A 62 2.83 -3.67 -13.34
CA ASN A 62 2.22 -3.39 -14.64
C ASN A 62 0.82 -2.78 -14.52
N ALA A 63 0.11 -3.03 -13.41
CA ALA A 63 -1.16 -2.39 -13.07
C ALA A 63 -0.97 -0.96 -12.49
N GLY A 64 0.28 -0.49 -12.37
CA GLY A 64 0.63 0.83 -11.86
C GLY A 64 0.95 0.86 -10.36
N CYS A 65 0.90 -0.28 -9.66
CA CYS A 65 1.20 -0.31 -8.24
C CYS A 65 2.69 -0.05 -7.97
N LEU A 66 2.96 0.61 -6.85
CA LEU A 66 4.30 0.84 -6.33
C LEU A 66 4.38 0.32 -4.90
N PHE A 67 5.58 0.13 -4.36
CA PHE A 67 5.73 -0.13 -2.94
C PHE A 67 6.87 0.66 -2.32
N GLU A 68 6.76 0.87 -1.01
CA GLU A 68 7.88 1.16 -0.12
C GLU A 68 8.15 -0.06 0.78
N SER A 69 9.42 -0.38 1.04
CA SER A 69 9.80 -1.49 1.91
C SER A 69 10.42 -0.99 3.22
N GLY A 70 10.12 -1.66 4.33
CA GLY A 70 10.78 -1.46 5.62
C GLY A 70 11.08 -2.78 6.31
N ASP A 71 12.16 -2.81 7.09
CA ASP A 71 12.55 -3.96 7.92
C ASP A 71 12.27 -3.65 9.40
N PHE A 72 11.39 -4.45 10.00
CA PHE A 72 10.97 -4.33 11.40
C PHE A 72 11.20 -5.63 12.18
N GLY A 73 12.19 -6.44 11.77
CA GLY A 73 12.33 -7.85 12.18
C GLY A 73 11.57 -8.82 11.26
N PHE A 74 10.88 -8.27 10.26
CA PHE A 74 10.30 -8.89 9.09
C PHE A 74 10.23 -7.83 8.00
N VAL A 75 10.24 -8.25 6.73
CA VAL A 75 10.12 -7.33 5.60
C VAL A 75 8.65 -7.00 5.37
N LEU A 76 8.31 -5.72 5.45
CA LEU A 76 6.97 -5.19 5.20
C LEU A 76 7.00 -4.28 3.97
N TYR A 77 6.10 -4.51 3.04
CA TYR A 77 5.89 -3.67 1.87
C TYR A 77 4.57 -2.92 2.01
N SER A 78 4.62 -1.60 1.93
CA SER A 78 3.43 -0.76 1.79
C SER A 78 3.19 -0.51 0.31
N VAL A 79 2.12 -1.10 -0.23
CA VAL A 79 1.75 -1.07 -1.64
C VAL A 79 0.77 0.06 -1.89
N ASP A 80 1.17 1.01 -2.73
CA ASP A 80 0.29 2.04 -3.29
C ASP A 80 -0.44 1.50 -4.52
N VAL A 81 -1.75 1.69 -4.54
CA VAL A 81 -2.62 1.35 -5.67
C VAL A 81 -3.23 2.65 -6.20
N PRO A 82 -2.83 3.09 -7.40
CA PRO A 82 -3.34 4.32 -8.00
C PRO A 82 -4.86 4.34 -8.13
N ALA A 83 -5.49 5.49 -7.95
CA ALA A 83 -6.96 5.63 -8.00
C ALA A 83 -7.61 5.21 -9.33
N ASN A 84 -6.84 5.19 -10.41
CA ASN A 84 -7.26 4.79 -11.75
C ASN A 84 -6.94 3.32 -12.07
N ALA A 85 -6.32 2.58 -11.15
CA ALA A 85 -6.07 1.17 -11.33
C ALA A 85 -7.37 0.35 -11.27
N ASP A 86 -7.40 -0.78 -11.96
CA ASP A 86 -8.46 -1.76 -11.78
C ASP A 86 -8.25 -2.45 -10.43
N ILE A 87 -8.95 -1.95 -9.40
CA ILE A 87 -8.82 -2.44 -8.03
C ILE A 87 -9.21 -3.92 -7.90
N SER A 88 -10.15 -4.41 -8.71
CA SER A 88 -10.54 -5.82 -8.70
C SER A 88 -9.43 -6.70 -9.25
N LEU A 89 -8.76 -6.27 -10.32
CA LEU A 89 -7.56 -6.94 -10.84
C LEU A 89 -6.42 -6.92 -9.81
N VAL A 90 -6.14 -5.77 -9.21
CA VAL A 90 -5.07 -5.62 -8.21
C VAL A 90 -5.31 -6.54 -7.01
N TYR A 91 -6.55 -6.57 -6.49
CA TYR A 91 -6.91 -7.47 -5.40
C TYR A 91 -6.73 -8.94 -5.79
N ALA A 92 -7.17 -9.34 -6.99
CA ALA A 92 -7.00 -10.72 -7.46
C ALA A 92 -5.52 -11.14 -7.59
N LEU A 93 -4.63 -10.21 -7.98
CA LEU A 93 -3.19 -10.43 -8.06
C LEU A 93 -2.56 -10.55 -6.66
N LEU A 94 -3.00 -9.75 -5.69
CA LEU A 94 -2.57 -9.87 -4.29
C LEU A 94 -2.97 -11.22 -3.70
N GLU A 95 -4.21 -11.66 -3.91
CA GLU A 95 -4.66 -12.99 -3.50
C GLU A 95 -3.92 -14.12 -4.21
N GLU A 96 -3.52 -13.93 -5.48
CA GLU A 96 -2.75 -14.94 -6.19
C GLU A 96 -1.39 -15.18 -5.52
N GLY A 97 -0.69 -14.10 -5.12
CA GLY A 97 0.55 -14.24 -4.37
C GLY A 97 0.34 -14.90 -3.00
N GLU A 98 -0.76 -14.61 -2.31
CA GLU A 98 -1.11 -15.24 -1.04
C GLU A 98 -1.41 -16.73 -1.17
N ARG A 99 -2.27 -17.11 -2.13
CA ARG A 99 -2.57 -18.52 -2.40
C ARG A 99 -1.35 -19.35 -2.82
N ASN A 100 -0.34 -18.72 -3.40
CA ASN A 100 0.92 -19.37 -3.78
C ASN A 100 1.99 -19.32 -2.68
N GLY A 101 1.67 -18.77 -1.50
CA GLY A 101 2.57 -18.70 -0.35
C GLY A 101 3.76 -17.77 -0.59
N ILE A 102 3.61 -16.73 -1.40
CA ILE A 102 4.66 -15.74 -1.66
C ILE A 102 4.68 -14.68 -0.56
N TRP A 103 3.50 -14.25 -0.14
CA TRP A 103 3.26 -13.27 0.91
C TRP A 103 1.92 -13.51 1.59
N ASP A 104 1.72 -12.90 2.75
CA ASP A 104 0.39 -12.58 3.26
C ASP A 104 0.12 -11.09 2.98
N PHE A 105 -1.14 -10.70 2.81
CA PHE A 105 -1.48 -9.28 2.61
C PHE A 105 -2.70 -8.82 3.40
N GLU A 106 -2.75 -7.51 3.68
CA GLU A 106 -3.90 -6.88 4.32
C GLU A 106 -4.26 -5.55 3.67
N GLU A 107 -5.54 -5.20 3.71
CA GLU A 107 -6.02 -3.87 3.32
C GLU A 107 -5.73 -2.86 4.44
N ALA A 108 -4.91 -1.85 4.16
CA ALA A 108 -4.64 -0.75 5.08
C ALA A 108 -5.61 0.41 4.87
N HIS A 109 -5.91 0.73 3.61
CA HIS A 109 -6.86 1.75 3.21
C HIS A 109 -7.52 1.41 1.88
N PHE A 110 -8.85 1.53 1.82
CA PHE A 110 -9.62 1.46 0.57
C PHE A 110 -10.10 2.86 0.17
N GLY A 111 -9.47 3.43 -0.87
CA GLY A 111 -9.79 4.77 -1.37
C GLY A 111 -10.56 4.77 -2.70
N HIS A 112 -10.61 3.64 -3.40
CA HIS A 112 -11.29 3.53 -4.69
C HIS A 112 -12.79 3.77 -4.54
N SER A 113 -13.38 4.51 -5.49
CA SER A 113 -14.83 4.66 -5.55
C SER A 113 -15.42 3.41 -6.19
N VAL A 114 -16.16 2.63 -5.40
CA VAL A 114 -16.98 1.53 -5.95
C VAL A 114 -18.15 2.19 -6.68
N ILE A 115 -18.22 2.03 -8.00
CA ILE A 115 -19.37 2.47 -8.81
C ILE A 115 -20.49 1.44 -8.68
#